data_AF-A0A4Q1BTN9-F1
#
_entry.id   AF-A0A4Q1BTN9-F1
#
_cell.length_a   1.000
_cell.length_b   1.000
_cell.length_c   1.000
_cell.angle_alpha   90.00
_cell.angle_beta   90.00
_cell.angle_gamma   90.00
#
_symmetry.space_group_name_H-M   'P 1'
#
loop_
_entity.id
_entity.type
_entity.pdbx_description
1 polymer ?
#
loop_
_entity_poly.entity_id
_entity_poly.type
_entity_poly.pdbx_seq_one_letter_code
_entity_poly.pdbx_strand_id
1 'polypeptide(L)'
;MDRQLESPLLLHPLSSPKSLSASSTYAHISSFLPSLPLGPSRTQLERLADSLGVDTGNLAPSESDRREAARAEAKLAEKNERRRKREERLLMKEEEERRRLEGMVDDYQEDDLNEGQKLREGGEGKNDEDEDMELGHQDGEKVEEKGDVEYDDGDEEDEDEPDNEHREKMSDD
;
A
#
# COMPACT_ATOMS: atom_id res chain seq x y z
N MET A 1 -9.00 -8.61 -14.65
CA MET A 1 -9.97 -9.65 -15.07
C MET A 1 -9.23 -10.62 -15.99
N ASP A 2 -8.69 -11.69 -15.43
CA ASP A 2 -8.13 -12.77 -16.23
C ASP A 2 -9.24 -13.36 -17.10
N ARG A 3 -9.16 -13.17 -18.41
CA ARG A 3 -10.07 -13.82 -19.34
C ARG A 3 -9.75 -15.31 -19.29
N GLN A 4 -10.61 -16.09 -18.64
CA GLN A 4 -10.55 -17.54 -18.75
C GLN A 4 -10.57 -17.90 -20.24
N LEU A 5 -9.60 -18.72 -20.66
CA LEU A 5 -9.59 -19.26 -22.02
C LEU A 5 -10.93 -19.98 -22.24
N GLU A 6 -11.68 -19.56 -23.26
CA GLU A 6 -13.02 -20.09 -23.56
C GLU A 6 -13.00 -21.59 -23.92
N SER A 7 -11.82 -22.14 -24.21
CA SER A 7 -11.61 -23.55 -24.50
C SER A 7 -10.26 -24.05 -23.94
N PRO A 8 -10.18 -25.32 -23.52
CA PRO A 8 -8.94 -25.90 -23.04
C PRO A 8 -7.92 -26.05 -24.19
N LEU A 9 -6.66 -25.70 -23.93
CA LEU A 9 -5.56 -25.95 -24.86
C LEU A 9 -5.24 -27.45 -24.89
N LEU A 10 -5.35 -28.06 -26.07
CA LEU A 10 -4.94 -29.45 -26.30
C LEU A 10 -3.47 -29.51 -26.68
N LEU A 11 -2.63 -30.06 -25.79
CA LEU A 11 -1.22 -30.28 -26.04
C LEU A 11 -0.98 -31.73 -26.47
N HIS A 12 -0.51 -31.93 -27.71
CA HIS A 12 -0.13 -33.25 -28.22
C HIS A 12 1.40 -33.40 -28.21
N PRO A 13 1.96 -34.36 -27.45
CA PRO A 13 3.40 -34.58 -27.45
C PRO A 13 3.85 -35.12 -28.81
N LEU A 14 4.77 -34.42 -29.46
CA LEU A 14 5.37 -34.87 -30.73
C LEU A 14 6.39 -36.01 -30.52
N SER A 15 6.91 -36.15 -29.31
CA SER A 15 7.90 -37.18 -28.95
C SER A 15 7.86 -37.49 -27.46
N SER A 16 8.52 -38.58 -27.05
CA SER A 16 8.69 -38.90 -25.63
C SER A 16 9.55 -37.84 -24.92
N PRO A 17 9.29 -37.57 -23.63
CA PRO A 17 10.10 -36.66 -22.83
C PRO A 17 11.57 -37.09 -22.82
N LYS A 18 12.47 -36.14 -23.03
CA LYS A 18 13.92 -36.35 -22.94
C LYS A 18 14.47 -35.61 -21.74
N SER A 19 15.24 -36.32 -20.91
CA SER A 19 16.00 -35.69 -19.83
C SER A 19 17.14 -34.86 -20.42
N LEU A 20 17.32 -33.64 -19.91
CA LEU A 20 18.43 -32.77 -20.26
C LEU A 20 19.50 -32.82 -19.17
N SER A 21 20.76 -32.73 -19.57
CA SER A 21 21.87 -32.58 -18.61
C SER A 21 21.85 -31.19 -17.97
N ALA A 22 22.43 -31.05 -16.78
CA ALA A 22 22.51 -29.76 -16.08
C ALA A 22 23.15 -28.66 -16.96
N SER A 23 24.21 -29.00 -17.71
CA SER A 23 24.86 -28.07 -18.64
C SER A 23 23.95 -27.63 -19.80
N SER A 24 23.18 -28.56 -20.37
CA SER A 24 22.21 -28.22 -21.41
C SER A 24 21.07 -27.36 -20.87
N THR A 25 20.59 -27.69 -19.66
CA THR A 25 19.55 -26.92 -18.98
C THR A 25 20.02 -25.49 -18.69
N TYR A 26 21.25 -25.31 -18.19
CA TYR A 26 21.87 -24.00 -18.00
C TYR A 26 21.93 -23.18 -19.29
N ALA A 27 22.35 -23.79 -20.40
CA ALA A 27 22.40 -23.12 -21.70
C ALA A 27 21.00 -22.70 -22.20
N HIS A 28 19.99 -23.54 -21.99
CA HIS A 28 18.61 -23.23 -22.38
C HIS A 28 18.02 -22.09 -21.53
N ILE A 29 18.24 -22.11 -20.21
CA ILE A 29 17.71 -21.05 -19.33
C ILE A 29 18.42 -19.73 -19.60
N SER A 30 19.76 -19.71 -19.66
CA SER A 30 20.54 -18.50 -19.91
C SER A 30 20.22 -17.82 -21.26
N SER A 31 19.93 -18.60 -22.29
CA SER A 31 19.48 -18.05 -23.59
C SER A 31 18.03 -17.56 -23.58
N PHE A 32 17.17 -18.14 -22.72
CA PHE A 32 15.77 -17.76 -22.60
C PHE A 32 15.55 -16.51 -21.74
N LEU A 33 16.34 -16.31 -20.68
CA LEU A 33 16.19 -15.22 -19.71
C LEU A 33 16.04 -13.81 -20.32
N PRO A 34 16.80 -13.41 -21.35
CA PRO A 34 16.66 -12.09 -21.96
C PRO A 34 15.31 -11.85 -22.64
N SER A 35 14.60 -12.91 -23.02
CA SER A 35 13.28 -12.82 -23.67
C SER A 35 12.14 -12.58 -22.69
N LEU A 36 12.38 -12.79 -21.39
CA LEU A 36 11.35 -12.64 -20.36
C LEU A 36 11.23 -11.19 -19.89
N PRO A 37 10.00 -10.70 -19.65
CA PRO A 37 9.82 -9.42 -18.98
C PRO A 37 10.41 -9.47 -17.56
N LEU A 38 10.77 -8.31 -17.04
CA LEU A 38 11.17 -8.19 -15.63
C LEU A 38 9.98 -8.58 -14.75
N GLY A 39 10.24 -9.44 -13.75
CA GLY A 39 9.21 -9.97 -12.88
C GLY A 39 9.71 -11.12 -12.00
N PRO A 40 8.85 -11.62 -11.10
CA PRO A 40 9.22 -12.66 -10.13
C PRO A 40 9.64 -13.97 -10.81
N SER A 41 8.91 -14.41 -11.84
CA SER A 41 9.23 -15.65 -12.57
C SER A 41 10.58 -15.58 -13.29
N ARG A 42 10.92 -14.42 -13.85
CA ARG A 42 12.25 -14.20 -14.44
C ARG A 42 13.34 -14.26 -13.38
N THR A 43 13.13 -13.60 -12.24
CA THR A 43 14.09 -13.60 -11.11
C THR A 43 14.34 -15.01 -10.57
N GLN A 44 13.29 -15.83 -10.47
CA GLN A 44 13.41 -17.25 -10.06
C GLN A 44 14.25 -18.05 -11.05
N LEU A 45 14.04 -17.84 -12.36
CA LEU A 45 14.84 -18.48 -13.40
C LEU A 45 16.29 -17.98 -13.42
N GLU A 46 16.55 -16.71 -13.10
CA GLU A 46 17.90 -16.17 -12.93
C GLU A 46 18.64 -16.86 -11.79
N ARG A 47 18.00 -17.01 -10.61
CA ARG A 47 18.56 -17.77 -9.48
C ARG A 47 18.84 -19.23 -9.83
N LEU A 48 17.92 -19.88 -10.53
CA LEU A 48 18.11 -21.26 -10.98
C LEU A 48 19.28 -21.37 -11.97
N ALA A 49 19.39 -20.43 -12.91
CA ALA A 49 20.49 -20.38 -13.86
C ALA A 49 21.83 -20.13 -13.17
N ASP A 50 21.87 -19.25 -12.16
CA ASP A 50 23.07 -18.97 -11.38
C ASP A 50 23.52 -20.23 -10.60
N SER A 51 22.60 -20.91 -9.91
CA SER A 51 22.88 -22.18 -9.21
C SER A 51 23.39 -23.27 -10.15
N LEU A 52 22.70 -23.49 -11.28
CA LEU A 52 23.15 -24.46 -12.30
C LEU A 52 24.49 -24.05 -12.93
N GLY A 53 24.72 -22.74 -13.08
CA GLY A 53 25.97 -22.19 -13.58
C GLY A 53 27.15 -22.52 -12.68
N VAL A 54 26.97 -22.39 -11.36
CA VAL A 54 27.97 -22.78 -10.36
C VAL A 54 28.22 -24.28 -10.40
N ASP A 55 27.17 -25.10 -10.37
CA ASP A 55 27.27 -26.56 -10.36
C ASP A 55 27.96 -27.12 -11.61
N THR A 56 27.75 -26.47 -12.76
CA THR A 56 28.34 -26.86 -14.04
C THR A 56 29.70 -26.22 -14.31
N GLY A 57 30.19 -25.36 -13.41
CA GLY A 57 31.46 -24.65 -13.54
C GLY A 57 31.45 -23.51 -14.58
N ASN A 58 30.27 -23.12 -15.07
CA ASN A 58 30.09 -22.00 -15.99
C ASN A 58 30.03 -20.63 -15.28
N LEU A 59 29.80 -20.62 -13.96
CA LEU A 59 29.73 -19.43 -13.12
C LEU A 59 30.59 -19.61 -11.87
N ALA A 60 31.34 -18.59 -11.47
CA ALA A 60 32.03 -18.61 -10.19
C ALA A 60 31.03 -18.42 -9.04
N PRO A 61 31.18 -19.10 -7.89
CA PRO A 61 30.31 -18.89 -6.73
C PRO A 61 30.21 -17.42 -6.31
N SER A 62 31.34 -16.71 -6.30
CA SER A 62 31.41 -15.28 -5.98
C SER A 62 30.61 -14.40 -6.96
N GLU A 63 30.45 -14.83 -8.20
CA GLU A 63 29.64 -14.10 -9.18
C GLU A 63 28.14 -14.30 -8.93
N SER A 64 27.73 -15.51 -8.54
CA SER A 64 26.35 -15.78 -8.09
C SER A 64 25.99 -14.88 -6.90
N ASP A 65 26.87 -14.81 -5.90
CA ASP A 65 26.64 -13.99 -4.71
C ASP A 65 26.52 -12.51 -5.06
N ARG A 66 27.40 -12.03 -5.95
CA ARG A 66 27.36 -10.64 -6.44
C ARG A 66 26.04 -10.34 -7.16
N ARG A 67 25.52 -11.26 -7.97
CA ARG A 67 24.25 -11.11 -8.68
C ARG A 67 23.06 -11.11 -7.72
N GLU A 68 23.08 -11.95 -6.70
CA GLU A 68 22.04 -11.95 -5.66
C GLU A 68 22.06 -10.64 -4.86
N ALA A 69 23.24 -10.15 -4.47
CA ALA A 69 23.38 -8.88 -3.78
C ALA A 69 22.84 -7.70 -4.60
N ALA A 70 23.17 -7.63 -5.90
CA ALA A 70 22.64 -6.60 -6.79
C ALA A 70 21.11 -6.64 -6.90
N ARG A 71 20.50 -7.84 -6.89
CA ARG A 71 19.04 -8.00 -6.88
C ARG A 71 18.42 -7.53 -5.57
N ALA A 72 19.06 -7.83 -4.43
CA ALA A 72 18.62 -7.33 -3.12
C ALA A 72 18.70 -5.80 -3.02
N GLU A 73 19.79 -5.20 -3.51
CA GLU A 73 19.97 -3.74 -3.56
C GLU A 73 18.89 -3.07 -4.43
N ALA A 74 18.57 -3.64 -5.59
CA ALA A 74 17.51 -3.13 -6.46
C ALA A 74 16.13 -3.16 -5.77
N LYS A 75 15.81 -4.27 -5.07
CA LYS A 75 14.56 -4.39 -4.30
C LYS A 75 14.49 -3.36 -3.17
N LEU A 76 15.60 -3.15 -2.47
CA LEU A 76 15.68 -2.16 -1.40
C LEU A 76 15.53 -0.72 -1.94
N ALA A 77 16.14 -0.42 -3.09
CA ALA A 77 16.01 0.87 -3.75
C ALA A 77 14.55 1.15 -4.16
N GLU A 78 13.87 0.16 -4.74
CA GLU A 78 12.45 0.26 -5.09
C GLU A 78 11.57 0.49 -3.86
N LYS A 79 11.81 -0.25 -2.77
CA LYS A 79 11.09 -0.06 -1.49
C LYS A 79 11.29 1.35 -0.95
N ASN A 80 12.52 1.86 -0.96
CA ASN A 80 12.84 3.20 -0.51
C ASN A 80 12.21 4.28 -1.39
N GLU A 81 12.16 4.09 -2.71
CA GLU A 81 11.48 5.01 -3.62
C GLU A 81 9.98 5.03 -3.37
N ARG A 82 9.34 3.87 -3.19
CA ARG A 82 7.91 3.77 -2.85
C ARG A 82 7.61 4.48 -1.52
N ARG A 83 8.46 4.28 -0.51
CA ARG A 83 8.34 4.99 0.78
C ARG A 83 8.46 6.50 0.61
N ARG A 84 9.44 6.98 -0.15
CA ARG A 84 9.61 8.43 -0.40
C ARG A 84 8.39 9.03 -1.09
N LYS A 85 7.83 8.35 -2.10
CA LYS A 85 6.60 8.80 -2.79
C LYS A 85 5.40 8.84 -1.85
N ARG A 86 5.32 7.92 -0.88
CA ARG A 86 4.26 7.93 0.15
C ARG A 86 4.42 9.13 1.07
N GLU A 87 5.62 9.38 1.58
CA GLU A 87 5.92 10.52 2.45
C GLU A 87 5.63 11.85 1.75
N GLU A 88 6.05 12.00 0.48
CA GLU A 88 5.75 13.18 -0.34
C GLU A 88 4.24 13.38 -0.56
N ARG A 89 3.49 12.31 -0.79
CA ARG A 89 2.03 12.37 -0.93
C ARG A 89 1.33 12.79 0.36
N LEU A 90 1.80 12.31 1.51
CA LEU A 90 1.23 12.67 2.82
C LEU A 90 1.49 14.15 3.14
N LEU A 91 2.70 14.65 2.90
CA LEU A 91 3.04 16.05 3.09
C LEU A 91 2.20 16.99 2.20
N MET A 92 1.96 16.59 0.94
CA MET A 92 1.09 17.36 0.04
C MET A 92 -0.37 17.40 0.53
N LYS A 93 -0.89 16.28 1.05
CA LYS A 93 -2.24 16.25 1.65
C LYS A 93 -2.32 17.15 2.89
N GLU A 94 -1.33 17.10 3.78
CA GLU A 94 -1.26 17.96 4.97
C GLU A 94 -1.19 19.45 4.60
N GLU A 95 -0.43 19.83 3.56
CA GLU A 95 -0.38 21.21 3.10
C GLU A 95 -1.72 21.67 2.46
N GLU A 96 -2.38 20.80 1.71
CA GLU A 96 -3.70 21.08 1.13
C GLU A 96 -4.77 21.25 2.21
N GLU A 97 -4.75 20.38 3.23
CA GLU A 97 -5.64 20.47 4.38
C GLU A 97 -5.39 21.73 5.21
N ARG A 98 -4.12 22.08 5.47
CA ARG A 98 -3.79 23.32 6.16
C ARG A 98 -4.27 24.55 5.39
N ARG A 99 -4.08 24.59 4.06
CA ARG A 99 -4.60 25.68 3.22
C ARG A 99 -6.13 25.73 3.21
N ARG A 100 -6.80 24.58 3.22
CA ARG A 100 -8.26 24.51 3.31
C ARG A 100 -8.76 25.03 4.65
N LEU A 101 -8.12 24.64 5.76
CA LEU A 101 -8.45 25.14 7.10
C LEU A 101 -8.17 26.65 7.21
N GLU A 102 -7.02 27.13 6.74
CA GLU A 102 -6.70 28.56 6.68
C GLU A 102 -7.72 29.35 5.84
N GLY A 103 -8.17 28.81 4.69
CA GLY A 103 -9.18 29.44 3.85
C GLY A 103 -10.60 29.43 4.44
N MET A 104 -10.97 28.40 5.21
CA MET A 104 -12.26 28.36 5.93
C MET A 104 -12.30 29.38 7.08
N VAL A 105 -11.16 29.76 7.66
CA VAL A 105 -11.08 30.79 8.71
C VAL A 105 -11.36 32.20 8.15
N ASP A 106 -11.03 32.47 6.89
CA ASP A 106 -11.33 33.75 6.24
C ASP A 106 -12.84 33.91 5.92
N ASP A 107 -13.54 32.84 5.53
CA ASP A 107 -14.99 32.89 5.25
C ASP A 107 -15.85 33.16 6.51
N TYR A 108 -15.37 32.80 7.71
CA TYR A 108 -16.08 33.12 8.96
C TYR A 108 -15.82 34.56 9.47
N GLN A 109 -14.89 35.31 8.89
CA GLN A 109 -14.64 36.71 9.25
C GLN A 109 -15.31 37.73 8.32
N GLU A 110 -15.77 37.32 7.14
CA GLU A 110 -16.54 38.21 6.25
C GLU A 110 -18.05 38.21 6.52
N ASP A 111 -18.62 37.14 7.10
CA ASP A 111 -20.06 37.08 7.40
C ASP A 111 -20.46 37.79 8.71
N ASP A 112 -19.53 38.05 9.63
CA ASP A 112 -19.87 38.63 10.95
C ASP A 112 -19.75 40.18 11.02
N LEU A 113 -19.49 40.85 9.89
CA LEU A 113 -19.41 42.32 9.82
C LEU A 113 -20.52 42.99 8.99
N ASN A 114 -21.52 42.24 8.49
CA ASN A 114 -22.58 42.84 7.67
C ASN A 114 -24.03 42.38 7.94
N GLU A 115 -24.33 41.75 9.08
CA GLU A 115 -25.73 41.50 9.50
C GLU A 115 -26.23 42.45 10.60
N GLY A 116 -25.64 43.64 10.67
CA GLY A 116 -26.04 44.71 11.59
C GLY A 116 -27.11 45.67 11.08
N GLN A 117 -28.06 45.29 10.20
CA GLN A 117 -29.27 46.09 9.91
C GLN A 117 -30.19 45.41 8.86
N LYS A 118 -31.27 44.75 9.30
CA LYS A 118 -32.64 44.75 8.71
C LYS A 118 -33.46 43.53 9.17
N LEU A 119 -33.87 43.50 10.44
CA LEU A 119 -34.99 42.65 10.86
C LEU A 119 -35.92 43.46 11.77
N ARG A 120 -36.70 44.37 11.15
CA ARG A 120 -37.89 44.98 11.74
C ARG A 120 -38.86 45.39 10.64
N GLU A 121 -39.80 44.52 10.29
CA GLU A 121 -41.27 44.78 10.23
C GLU A 121 -42.05 43.67 9.50
N GLY A 122 -43.04 43.09 10.19
CA GLY A 122 -44.22 42.42 9.63
C GLY A 122 -44.05 40.92 9.32
N GLY A 123 -44.80 39.98 9.89
CA GLY A 123 -46.07 40.10 10.57
C GLY A 123 -46.53 38.79 11.20
N GLU A 124 -47.64 38.92 11.91
CA GLU A 124 -48.21 38.05 12.92
C GLU A 124 -48.71 36.68 12.40
N GLY A 125 -48.57 35.66 13.26
CA GLY A 125 -49.25 34.38 13.15
C GLY A 125 -49.19 33.66 14.49
N LYS A 126 -50.09 34.03 15.40
CA LYS A 126 -50.27 33.42 16.73
C LYS A 126 -50.98 32.07 16.65
N ASN A 127 -50.81 31.35 17.77
CA ASN A 127 -51.59 30.26 18.36
C ASN A 127 -50.95 28.88 18.15
N ASP A 128 -50.80 28.02 19.15
CA ASP A 128 -50.80 28.01 20.63
C ASP A 128 -50.61 26.49 20.95
N GLU A 129 -50.45 26.13 22.22
CA GLU A 129 -50.39 24.76 22.80
C GLU A 129 -48.95 24.25 23.02
N ASP A 130 -48.29 24.66 24.12
CA ASP A 130 -48.39 24.17 25.51
C ASP A 130 -47.52 22.91 25.73
N GLU A 131 -46.38 23.08 26.41
CA GLU A 131 -46.13 22.58 27.77
C GLU A 131 -45.74 21.09 27.81
N ASP A 132 -44.43 20.81 27.82
CA ASP A 132 -43.84 19.97 28.88
C ASP A 132 -42.31 20.09 28.90
N MET A 133 -41.83 20.95 29.80
CA MET A 133 -40.46 20.95 30.29
C MET A 133 -40.45 20.20 31.62
N GLU A 134 -40.22 18.88 31.58
CA GLU A 134 -39.92 18.12 32.79
C GLU A 134 -38.43 17.78 32.85
N LEU A 135 -37.74 18.45 33.77
CA LEU A 135 -36.37 18.17 34.19
C LEU A 135 -36.27 16.77 34.82
N GLY A 136 -35.57 15.86 34.14
CA GLY A 136 -34.99 14.67 34.75
C GLY A 136 -33.52 14.90 35.10
N HIS A 137 -33.24 15.40 36.32
CA HIS A 137 -31.92 15.27 36.93
C HIS A 137 -31.61 13.79 37.15
N GLN A 138 -30.51 13.29 36.59
CA GLN A 138 -29.78 12.18 37.20
C GLN A 138 -28.28 12.29 36.91
N ASP A 139 -27.54 12.01 37.97
CA ASP A 139 -26.11 12.16 38.18
C ASP A 139 -25.24 11.53 37.09
N GLY A 140 -24.08 12.14 36.89
CA GLY A 140 -22.87 11.37 36.61
C GLY A 140 -21.97 11.94 35.53
N GLU A 141 -20.77 12.27 35.97
CA GLU A 141 -19.53 12.26 35.21
C GLU A 141 -19.14 13.53 34.45
N LYS A 142 -18.02 14.08 34.92
CA LYS A 142 -17.20 15.08 34.25
C LYS A 142 -16.91 14.57 32.84
N VAL A 143 -17.43 15.28 31.84
CA VAL A 143 -16.93 15.19 30.47
C VAL A 143 -15.54 15.82 30.47
N GLU A 144 -14.53 14.99 30.72
CA GLU A 144 -13.16 15.30 30.36
C GLU A 144 -13.13 15.50 28.85
N GLU A 145 -12.61 16.66 28.44
CA GLU A 145 -12.22 17.04 27.09
C GLU A 145 -11.27 15.97 26.52
N LYS A 146 -11.84 14.86 26.05
CA LYS A 146 -11.12 13.90 25.21
C LYS A 146 -10.98 14.59 23.87
N GLY A 147 -9.76 15.03 23.60
CA GLY A 147 -9.36 15.70 22.38
C GLY A 147 -9.84 14.96 21.14
N ASP A 148 -9.96 15.73 20.06
CA ASP A 148 -10.24 15.25 18.71
C ASP A 148 -9.51 13.94 18.46
N VAL A 149 -10.27 12.85 18.48
CA VAL A 149 -9.85 11.60 17.89
C VAL A 149 -10.06 11.84 16.41
N GLU A 150 -9.00 12.23 15.72
CA GLU A 150 -8.93 12.16 14.26
C GLU A 150 -9.40 10.76 13.88
N TYR A 151 -10.54 10.69 13.21
CA TYR A 151 -10.91 9.49 12.48
C TYR A 151 -9.87 9.40 11.38
N ASP A 152 -8.82 8.62 11.65
CA ASP A 152 -7.96 8.03 10.64
C ASP A 152 -8.93 7.27 9.73
N ASP A 153 -9.37 7.93 8.66
CA ASP A 153 -10.09 7.31 7.56
C ASP A 153 -9.11 6.29 6.99
N GLY A 154 -9.23 5.09 7.56
CA GLY A 154 -8.41 3.94 7.22
C GLY A 154 -8.52 3.69 5.74
N ASP A 155 -7.49 4.12 5.01
CA ASP A 155 -7.02 3.41 3.83
C ASP A 155 -6.45 2.06 4.34
N GLU A 156 -7.34 1.16 4.75
CA GLU A 156 -7.01 -0.26 4.92
C GLU A 156 -6.66 -0.86 3.55
N GLU A 157 -5.77 -1.86 3.61
CA GLU A 157 -5.34 -2.80 2.57
C GLU A 157 -4.16 -2.38 1.68
N ASP A 158 -2.93 -2.52 2.22
CA ASP A 158 -1.96 -3.42 1.60
C ASP A 158 -0.84 -3.82 2.58
N GLU A 159 -1.06 -4.93 3.27
CA GLU A 159 -0.10 -6.02 3.52
C GLU A 159 1.40 -5.67 3.60
N ASP A 160 1.82 -4.95 4.65
CA ASP A 160 3.17 -5.16 5.17
C ASP A 160 3.17 -6.55 5.83
N GLU A 161 3.51 -7.58 5.06
CA GLU A 161 3.85 -8.91 5.60
C GLU A 161 4.83 -8.71 6.77
N PRO A 162 4.66 -9.44 7.90
CA PRO A 162 5.67 -9.39 8.95
C PRO A 162 6.98 -9.90 8.35
N ASP A 163 8.01 -9.07 8.47
CA ASP A 163 9.39 -9.42 8.13
C ASP A 163 9.80 -10.65 8.95
N ASN A 164 9.64 -11.85 8.37
CA ASN A 164 10.00 -13.10 9.02
C ASN A 164 11.53 -13.34 9.02
N GLU A 165 12.36 -12.33 8.73
CA GLU A 165 13.82 -12.46 8.76
C GLU A 165 14.44 -12.40 10.16
N HIS A 166 13.64 -12.32 11.24
CA HIS A 166 14.14 -12.41 12.62
C HIS A 166 13.52 -13.52 13.48
N ARG A 167 13.20 -14.68 12.89
CA ARG A 167 12.88 -15.90 13.65
C ARG A 167 14.02 -16.92 13.68
N GLU A 168 15.26 -16.46 13.75
CA GLU A 168 16.39 -17.25 14.23
C GLU A 168 16.90 -16.66 15.54
N LYS A 169 16.49 -17.28 16.66
CA LYS A 169 17.27 -17.58 17.88
C LYS A 169 16.34 -17.67 19.09
N MET A 170 16.19 -18.90 19.59
CA MET A 170 16.39 -19.32 20.99
C MET A 170 15.42 -20.43 21.37
N SER A 171 15.89 -21.66 21.18
CA SER A 171 15.74 -22.71 22.18
C SER A 171 16.86 -23.72 21.95
N ASP A 172 18.04 -23.40 22.50
CA ASP A 172 18.94 -24.40 23.05
C ASP A 172 18.29 -24.85 24.38
N ASP A 173 17.75 -26.07 24.39
CA ASP A 173 17.91 -27.13 25.43
C ASP A 173 16.98 -28.32 25.11
#